data_AF-A0A7Z0NIL2-F1
#
_entry.id   AF-A0A7Z0NIL2-F1
#
_cell.length_a   1.000
_cell.length_b   1.000
_cell.length_c   1.000
_cell.angle_alpha   90.00
_cell.angle_beta   90.00
_cell.angle_gamma   90.00
#
_symmetry.space_group_name_H-M   'P 1'
#
loop_
_entity.id
_entity.type
_entity.pdbx_description
1 polymer ?
#
loop_
_entity_poly.entity_id
_entity_poly.type
_entity_poly.pdbx_seq_one_letter_code
_entity_poly.pdbx_strand_id
1 'polypeptide(L)' 'MRFLFIVVLLANVAVLGFGQGFFGTPPSERGREPRMLSERNQNAIQLEAPQSKVNG' A
#
# COMPACT_ATOMS: atom_id res chain seq x y z
N MET A 1 13.63 33.99 1.24
CA MET A 1 12.89 33.07 0.35
C MET A 1 13.45 31.65 0.35
N ARG A 2 14.74 31.44 0.03
CA ARG A 2 15.35 30.09 -0.03
C ARG A 2 15.32 29.30 1.29
N PHE A 3 15.40 29.97 2.43
CA PHE A 3 15.36 29.30 3.74
C PHE A 3 13.99 28.66 4.03
N LEU A 4 12.90 29.41 3.84
CA LEU A 4 11.53 28.90 4.02
C LEU A 4 11.26 27.72 3.07
N PHE A 5 11.75 27.81 1.83
CA PHE A 5 11.65 26.71 0.87
C PHE A 5 12.33 25.44 1.39
N ILE A 6 13.55 25.54 1.93
CA ILE A 6 14.28 24.39 2.48
C ILE A 6 13.53 23.79 3.69
N VAL A 7 12.98 24.62 4.57
CA VAL A 7 12.21 24.13 5.73
C VAL A 7 10.97 23.35 5.27
N VAL A 8 10.21 23.88 4.32
CA VAL A 8 9.02 23.20 3.78
C VAL A 8 9.40 21.91 3.05
N LEU A 9 10.51 21.92 2.31
CA LEU A 9 11.04 20.74 1.62
C LEU A 9 11.36 19.62 2.63
N LEU A 10 12.11 19.95 3.68
CA LEU A 10 12.47 18.99 4.73
C LEU A 10 11.24 18.43 5.46
N ALA A 11 10.26 19.29 5.76
CA ALA A 11 9.01 18.85 6.39
C ALA A 11 8.25 17.85 5.50
N ASN A 12 8.17 18.09 4.19
CA ASN A 12 7.51 17.17 3.26
C ASN A 12 8.25 15.83 3.15
N VAL A 13 9.59 15.86 3.06
CA VAL A 13 10.41 14.64 3.02
C VAL A 13 10.25 13.83 4.31
N ALA A 14 10.19 14.49 5.46
CA ALA A 14 9.96 13.83 6.74
C ALA A 14 8.58 13.14 6.81
N VAL A 15 7.52 13.83 6.36
CA VAL A 15 6.16 13.27 6.29
C VAL A 15 6.09 12.09 5.33
N LEU A 16 6.73 12.20 4.16
CA LEU A 16 6.81 11.11 3.18
C LEU A 16 7.51 9.87 3.76
N GLY A 17 8.67 10.06 4.39
CA GLY A 17 9.39 8.96 5.05
C GLY A 17 8.61 8.31 6.18
N PHE A 18 7.87 9.12 6.96
CA PHE A 18 6.98 8.61 8.00
C PHE A 18 5.87 7.72 7.45
N GLY A 19 5.20 8.13 6.36
CA GLY A 19 4.16 7.32 5.72
C GLY A 19 4.68 6.04 5.06
N GLN A 20 5.94 6.01 4.63
CA GLN A 20 6.58 4.84 4.01
C GLN A 20 7.11 3.83 5.04
N GLY A 21 6.98 4.08 6.34
CA GLY A 21 7.55 3.21 7.36
C GLY A 21 9.08 3.30 7.47
N PHE A 22 9.69 4.41 6.99
CA PHE A 22 11.14 4.65 7.12
C PHE A 22 11.60 4.71 8.58
N PHE A 23 10.69 5.08 9.50
CA PHE A 23 10.92 5.06 10.95
C PHE A 23 10.74 3.66 11.58
N GLY A 24 10.59 2.62 10.76
CA GLY A 24 10.45 1.24 11.17
C GLY A 24 9.00 0.76 11.23
N THR A 25 8.83 -0.55 11.36
CA THR A 25 7.52 -1.18 11.57
C THR A 25 6.92 -0.72 12.89
N PRO A 26 5.65 -0.24 12.90
CA PRO A 26 4.99 0.17 14.11
C PRO A 26 4.99 -0.98 15.15
N PRO A 27 5.04 -0.67 16.47
CA PRO A 27 5.07 -1.68 17.53
C PRO A 27 3.90 -2.66 17.47
N SER A 28 2.76 -2.27 16.89
CA SER A 28 1.60 -3.12 16.64
C SER A 28 1.86 -4.24 15.63
N GLU A 29 2.89 -4.12 14.80
CA GLU A 29 3.31 -5.11 13.80
C GLU A 29 4.52 -5.91 14.27
N ARG A 30 5.06 -5.64 15.46
CA ARG A 30 6.19 -6.36 16.04
C ARG A 30 5.76 -7.80 16.35
N GLY A 31 6.14 -8.74 15.49
CA GLY A 31 5.73 -10.15 15.55
C GLY A 31 4.65 -10.55 14.53
N ARG A 32 4.11 -9.61 13.74
CA ARG A 32 3.49 -9.97 12.46
C ARG A 32 4.61 -10.15 11.46
N GLU A 33 4.87 -11.40 11.07
CA GLU A 33 5.56 -11.67 9.81
C GLU A 33 4.90 -10.79 8.73
N PRO A 34 5.66 -10.00 7.95
CA PRO A 34 5.11 -9.31 6.81
C PRO A 34 4.57 -10.42 5.91
N ARG A 35 3.25 -10.63 6.00
CA ARG A 35 2.59 -11.65 5.21
C ARG A 35 2.68 -11.12 3.79
N MET A 36 3.74 -11.52 3.08
CA MET A 36 3.71 -11.49 1.62
C MET A 36 2.36 -12.08 1.28
N LEU A 37 1.57 -11.32 0.53
CA LEU A 37 0.31 -11.78 -0.02
C LEU A 37 0.67 -12.91 -0.99
N SER A 38 1.00 -14.07 -0.44
CA SER A 38 1.12 -15.33 -1.14
C SER A 38 -0.32 -15.70 -1.41
N GLU A 39 -0.85 -15.13 -2.49
CA GLU A 39 -2.15 -15.44 -3.05
C GLU A 39 -2.11 -16.89 -3.53
N ARG A 40 -2.16 -17.83 -2.59
CA ARG A 40 -2.28 -19.27 -2.85
C ARG A 40 -3.49 -19.58 -3.75
N ASN A 41 -4.44 -18.64 -3.81
CA ASN A 41 -5.67 -18.69 -4.57
C ASN A 41 -5.76 -17.57 -5.63
N GLN A 42 -4.65 -17.14 -6.23
CA GLN A 42 -4.68 -16.19 -7.36
C GLN A 42 -5.60 -16.67 -8.50
N ASN A 43 -5.69 -17.99 -8.69
CA ASN A 43 -6.56 -18.63 -9.69
C ASN A 43 -8.02 -18.85 -9.24
N ALA A 44 -8.37 -18.57 -7.98
CA ALA A 44 -9.73 -18.81 -7.47
C ALA A 44 -10.70 -17.69 -7.87
N ILE A 45 -10.20 -16.53 -8.29
CA ILE A 45 -11.00 -15.41 -8.77
C ILE A 45 -10.79 -15.30 -10.28
N GLN A 46 -11.16 -16.34 -11.02
CA GLN A 46 -11.51 -16.16 -12.43
C GLN A 46 -12.93 -15.62 -12.45
N LEU A 47 -13.07 -14.31 -12.69
CA LEU A 47 -14.36 -13.76 -13.10
C LEU A 47 -14.71 -14.46 -14.42
N GLU A 48 -15.52 -15.52 -14.36
CA GLU A 48 -16.08 -16.10 -15.56
C GLU A 48 -16.84 -15.02 -16.32
N ALA A 49 -16.71 -15.04 -17.65
CA ALA A 49 -17.36 -14.08 -18.52
C ALA A 49 -18.86 -13.98 -18.17
N PRO A 50 -19.44 -12.78 -18.10
CA PRO A 50 -20.84 -12.62 -17.75
C PRO A 50 -21.70 -13.44 -18.72
N GLN A 51 -22.35 -14.49 -18.21
CA GLN A 51 -23.33 -15.28 -18.95
C GLN A 51 -24.60 -14.43 -19.11
N SER A 52 -24.56 -13.48 -20.03
CA SER A 52 -25.76 -12.84 -20.58
C SER A 52 -26.48 -13.89 -21.45
N LYS A 53 -27.16 -14.83 -20.80
CA LYS A 53 -28.18 -15.68 -21.44
C LYS A 53 -29.50 -14.92 -21.37
N VAL A 54 -29.67 -13.93 -22.25
CA VAL A 54 -31.00 -13.43 -22.61
C VAL A 54 -31.58 -14.45 -23.59
N ASN A 55 -32.42 -15.35 -23.09
CA ASN A 55 -33.26 -16.21 -23.93
C ASN A 55 -34.27 -15.33 -24.67
N GLY A 56 -34.27 -15.43 -26.00
CA GLY A 56 -35.37 -15.02 -26.88
C GLY A 56 -36.02 -16.26 -27.47
#